data_AF-A0A259ACU4-F1
#
_entry.id   AF-A0A259ACU4-F1
#
_cell.length_a   1.000
_cell.length_b   1.000
_cell.length_c   1.000
_cell.angle_alpha   90.00
_cell.angle_beta   90.00
_cell.angle_gamma   90.00
#
_symmetry.space_group_name_H-M   'P 1'
#
loop_
_entity.id
_entity.type
_entity.pdbx_description
1 polymer ?
#
loop_
_entity_poly.entity_id
_entity_poly.type
_entity_poly.pdbx_seq_one_letter_code
_entity_poly.pdbx_strand_id
1 'polypeptide(L)'
;MPVSWSIAAEWEQLDAGSPEERACFSALGIKAHDLWLTEGNDVLANRLRQAPLLSAYHLAEWLAWNWWRLRWEPRSNSKDWAYAHRLTTIGSGYIWPNLTIFSDGERTALISKPTTERPQTPFRYITDHAVILPASEFEAGIDLFLSQVLERLSWAGIEDSNLQTVWSGVIAERKTPAFVRTRKLEALLGQDPDSQEQLVDQLVRDIEDLGLSGVEELAAEHGQSGKLLTGDDLREAAQRSGFDASPRDVIRLPATEVPKRSGLTPAYRAGATAARALREHHRLGEGPLTDVQLAEMAGVVRAIIPDVRGGASISFALDEKPTQGRVVLRSKWRTGRRFELARLLGDRLARPPSGALLPATRAYTYRQKVQRSFAAELLSPFEVVDAMLGDDYSMENQQDVAEHFEVSPLTIRTLLVNHGRLAREGLETEFETAAA
;
A
#
# COMPACT_ATOMS: atom_id res chain seq x y z
N MET A 1 -5.44 -4.85 24.59
CA MET A 1 -5.97 -3.64 23.92
C MET A 1 -7.34 -4.02 23.38
N PRO A 2 -8.40 -3.24 23.60
CA PRO A 2 -9.67 -3.51 22.93
C PRO A 2 -9.42 -3.56 21.42
N VAL A 3 -9.97 -4.56 20.73
CA VAL A 3 -9.72 -4.74 19.31
C VAL A 3 -10.27 -3.51 18.59
N SER A 4 -9.41 -2.80 17.86
CA SER A 4 -9.74 -1.60 17.09
C SER A 4 -10.71 -1.88 15.94
N TRP A 5 -10.94 -3.16 15.61
CA TRP A 5 -11.87 -3.61 14.59
C TRP A 5 -12.39 -5.03 14.88
N SER A 6 -13.60 -5.34 14.43
CA SER A 6 -14.20 -6.68 14.56
C SER A 6 -15.24 -6.96 13.49
N ILE A 7 -15.42 -8.24 13.19
CA ILE A 7 -16.56 -8.76 12.45
C ILE A 7 -17.44 -9.47 13.49
N ALA A 8 -18.62 -8.92 13.74
CA ALA A 8 -19.61 -9.49 14.65
C ALA A 8 -20.63 -10.30 13.86
N ALA A 9 -20.83 -11.56 14.25
CA ALA A 9 -21.87 -12.41 13.70
C ALA A 9 -22.85 -12.80 14.81
N GLU A 10 -24.07 -12.28 14.74
CA GLU A 10 -25.18 -12.72 15.58
C GLU A 10 -25.94 -13.80 14.81
N TRP A 11 -25.82 -15.06 15.25
CA TRP A 11 -26.34 -16.22 14.52
C TRP A 11 -27.86 -16.20 14.40
N GLU A 12 -28.34 -16.34 13.18
CA GLU A 12 -29.76 -16.29 12.81
C GLU A 12 -30.18 -17.59 12.12
N GLN A 13 -31.48 -17.82 12.01
CA GLN A 13 -32.02 -18.98 11.31
C GLN A 13 -32.26 -18.68 9.83
N LEU A 14 -31.87 -19.62 8.97
CA LEU A 14 -32.17 -19.62 7.54
C LEU A 14 -32.76 -20.97 7.14
N ASP A 15 -33.93 -20.95 6.49
CA ASP A 15 -34.69 -22.16 6.18
C ASP A 15 -34.22 -22.87 4.89
N ALA A 16 -33.57 -22.14 3.98
CA ALA A 16 -33.10 -22.63 2.69
C ALA A 16 -31.62 -22.29 2.48
N GLY A 17 -30.96 -22.93 1.52
CA GLY A 17 -29.52 -22.76 1.26
C GLY A 17 -28.71 -24.00 1.62
N SER A 18 -27.40 -23.93 1.48
CA SER A 18 -26.51 -25.06 1.81
C SER A 18 -26.46 -25.31 3.33
N PRO A 19 -26.06 -26.52 3.79
CA PRO A 19 -25.88 -26.77 5.23
C PRO A 19 -24.99 -25.74 5.93
N GLU A 20 -23.88 -25.36 5.29
CA GLU A 20 -22.91 -24.37 5.78
C GLU A 20 -23.55 -22.99 5.88
N GLU A 21 -24.25 -22.57 4.83
CA GLU A 21 -24.93 -21.28 4.79
C GLU A 21 -26.01 -21.19 5.87
N ARG A 22 -26.84 -22.24 6.04
CA ARG A 22 -27.87 -22.26 7.08
C ARG A 22 -27.29 -22.26 8.49
N ALA A 23 -26.16 -22.96 8.70
CA ALA A 23 -25.49 -23.00 10.00
C ALA A 23 -24.89 -21.64 10.40
N CYS A 24 -24.42 -20.88 9.41
CA CYS A 24 -23.66 -19.64 9.61
C CYS A 24 -24.37 -18.40 9.06
N PHE A 25 -25.69 -18.44 8.88
CA PHE A 25 -26.47 -17.24 8.61
C PHE A 25 -26.49 -16.34 9.84
N SER A 26 -26.36 -15.03 9.65
CA SER A 26 -26.22 -14.10 10.78
C SER A 26 -26.64 -12.68 10.45
N ALA A 27 -27.00 -11.90 11.47
CA ALA A 27 -26.82 -10.45 11.40
C ALA A 27 -25.32 -10.16 11.53
N LEU A 28 -24.71 -9.76 10.41
CA LEU A 28 -23.28 -9.63 10.24
C LEU A 28 -22.88 -8.16 10.20
N GLY A 29 -22.19 -7.71 11.24
CA GLY A 29 -21.74 -6.32 11.38
C GLY A 29 -20.22 -6.20 11.32
N ILE A 30 -19.72 -5.24 10.56
CA ILE A 30 -18.30 -4.90 10.52
C ILE A 30 -18.09 -3.56 11.22
N LYS A 31 -17.26 -3.56 12.26
CA LYS A 31 -17.02 -2.38 13.11
C LYS A 31 -15.52 -2.07 13.19
N ALA A 32 -15.15 -0.80 13.11
CA ALA A 32 -13.78 -0.36 13.31
C ALA A 32 -13.74 1.04 13.96
N HIS A 33 -12.93 1.23 15.00
CA HIS A 33 -12.83 2.46 15.81
C HIS A 33 -14.20 3.03 16.22
N ASP A 34 -15.09 2.16 16.70
CA ASP A 34 -16.48 2.49 17.03
C ASP A 34 -17.42 2.89 15.89
N LEU A 35 -16.96 2.81 14.64
CA LEU A 35 -17.76 3.07 13.43
C LEU A 35 -18.22 1.77 12.78
N TRP A 36 -19.50 1.72 12.40
CA TRP A 36 -20.08 0.61 11.65
C TRP A 36 -19.87 0.81 10.14
N LEU A 37 -19.05 -0.06 9.55
CA LEU A 37 -18.77 -0.05 8.12
C LEU A 37 -19.88 -0.69 7.28
N THR A 38 -20.77 -1.44 7.94
CA THR A 38 -21.93 -2.14 7.37
C THR A 38 -23.27 -1.45 7.68
N GLU A 39 -23.25 -0.22 8.20
CA GLU A 39 -24.50 0.48 8.50
C GLU A 39 -25.29 0.79 7.22
N GLY A 40 -26.58 0.49 7.27
CA GLY A 40 -27.48 0.66 6.15
C GLY A 40 -28.92 0.90 6.57
N ASN A 41 -29.69 1.44 5.62
CA ASN A 41 -31.11 1.64 5.72
C ASN A 41 -31.86 0.40 5.20
N ASP A 42 -32.67 -0.21 6.05
CA ASP A 42 -33.62 -1.26 5.71
C ASP A 42 -34.99 -0.63 5.50
N VAL A 43 -35.38 -0.47 4.23
CA VAL A 43 -36.64 0.17 3.83
C VAL A 43 -37.85 -0.70 4.21
N LEU A 44 -37.71 -2.03 4.22
CA LEU A 44 -38.82 -2.93 4.56
C LEU A 44 -39.14 -2.87 6.05
N ALA A 45 -38.11 -2.80 6.89
CA ALA A 45 -38.27 -2.67 8.34
C ALA A 45 -38.33 -1.22 8.82
N ASN A 46 -38.22 -0.24 7.91
CA ASN A 46 -38.17 1.20 8.18
C ASN A 46 -37.20 1.56 9.32
N ARG A 47 -35.96 1.05 9.27
CA ARG A 47 -34.94 1.26 10.31
C ARG A 47 -33.53 1.25 9.76
N LEU A 48 -32.62 1.88 10.50
CA LEU A 48 -31.19 1.67 10.33
C LEU A 48 -30.77 0.34 10.95
N ARG A 49 -29.87 -0.37 10.28
CA ARG A 49 -29.20 -1.57 10.79
C ARG A 49 -27.70 -1.42 10.68
N GLN A 50 -27.03 -1.77 11.78
CA GLN A 50 -25.58 -1.84 11.84
C GLN A 50 -25.06 -3.19 11.31
N ALA A 51 -25.85 -4.25 11.51
CA ALA A 51 -25.59 -5.61 11.06
C ALA A 51 -26.71 -6.07 10.10
N PRO A 52 -26.49 -6.04 8.77
CA PRO A 52 -27.37 -6.67 7.79
C PRO A 52 -27.39 -8.19 7.92
N LEU A 53 -28.47 -8.82 7.44
CA LEU A 53 -28.57 -10.29 7.37
C LEU A 53 -27.75 -10.81 6.19
N LEU A 54 -26.66 -11.53 6.48
CA LEU A 54 -25.69 -12.05 5.51
C LEU A 54 -25.20 -13.45 5.93
N SER A 55 -24.65 -14.20 4.98
CA SER A 55 -23.97 -15.47 5.24
C SER A 55 -22.56 -15.23 5.79
N ALA A 56 -22.33 -15.49 7.08
CA ALA A 56 -20.99 -15.43 7.66
C ALA A 56 -20.06 -16.49 7.04
N TYR A 57 -20.62 -17.61 6.58
CA TYR A 57 -19.86 -18.65 5.87
C TYR A 57 -19.24 -18.12 4.57
N HIS A 58 -20.02 -17.47 3.71
CA HIS A 58 -19.50 -16.93 2.45
C HIS A 58 -18.51 -15.79 2.67
N LEU A 59 -18.69 -14.96 3.70
CA LEU A 59 -17.67 -13.96 4.05
C LEU A 59 -16.38 -14.64 4.50
N ALA A 60 -16.47 -15.63 5.40
CA ALA A 60 -15.33 -16.37 5.90
C ALA A 60 -14.57 -17.10 4.79
N GLU A 61 -15.30 -17.75 3.88
CA GLU A 61 -14.74 -18.41 2.70
C GLU A 61 -13.99 -17.41 1.80
N TRP A 62 -14.61 -16.28 1.47
CA TRP A 62 -13.96 -15.23 0.69
C TRP A 62 -12.71 -14.67 1.37
N LEU A 63 -12.76 -14.44 2.69
CA LEU A 63 -11.61 -13.97 3.46
C LEU A 63 -10.47 -14.98 3.48
N ALA A 64 -10.77 -16.28 3.62
CA ALA A 64 -9.79 -17.34 3.62
C ALA A 64 -9.11 -17.49 2.24
N TRP A 65 -9.90 -17.49 1.16
CA TRP A 65 -9.37 -17.56 -0.21
C TRP A 65 -8.47 -16.38 -0.56
N ASN A 66 -8.87 -15.17 -0.16
CA ASN A 66 -8.15 -13.96 -0.50
C ASN A 66 -7.13 -13.53 0.57
N TRP A 67 -6.87 -14.35 1.60
CA TRP A 67 -6.12 -13.93 2.79
C TRP A 67 -4.74 -13.33 2.44
N TRP A 68 -3.96 -14.02 1.60
CA TRP A 68 -2.63 -13.56 1.19
C TRP A 68 -2.69 -12.24 0.41
N ARG A 69 -3.65 -12.10 -0.50
CA ARG A 69 -3.84 -10.91 -1.32
C ARG A 69 -4.34 -9.72 -0.51
N LEU A 70 -5.36 -9.92 0.34
CA LEU A 70 -5.83 -8.90 1.28
C LEU A 70 -4.72 -8.40 2.20
N ARG A 71 -3.82 -9.30 2.61
CA ARG A 71 -2.72 -8.97 3.51
C ARG A 71 -1.55 -8.26 2.82
N TRP A 72 -1.23 -8.59 1.58
CA TRP A 72 0.03 -8.16 0.96
C TRP A 72 -0.11 -7.43 -0.37
N GLU A 73 -1.20 -7.62 -1.12
CA GLU A 73 -1.40 -6.96 -2.41
C GLU A 73 -1.79 -5.50 -2.20
N PRO A 74 -0.93 -4.54 -2.61
CA PRO A 74 -1.29 -3.13 -2.60
C PRO A 74 -2.34 -2.84 -3.67
N ARG A 75 -2.96 -1.66 -3.58
CA ARG A 75 -3.86 -1.20 -4.62
C ARG A 75 -3.20 -1.29 -5.99
N SER A 76 -3.92 -1.84 -6.95
CA SER A 76 -3.42 -2.19 -8.29
C SER A 76 -4.31 -1.57 -9.37
N ASN A 77 -3.74 -1.37 -10.57
CA ASN A 77 -4.51 -1.02 -11.76
C ASN A 77 -5.02 -2.26 -12.49
N SER A 78 -4.67 -3.46 -12.02
CA SER A 78 -5.20 -4.72 -12.53
C SER A 78 -6.72 -4.77 -12.40
N LYS A 79 -7.40 -5.21 -13.47
CA LYS A 79 -8.85 -5.37 -13.47
C LYS A 79 -9.30 -6.39 -12.43
N ASP A 80 -8.49 -7.42 -12.20
CA ASP A 80 -8.86 -8.53 -11.32
C ASP A 80 -8.61 -8.24 -9.85
N TRP A 81 -7.93 -7.14 -9.53
CA TRP A 81 -7.72 -6.67 -8.17
C TRP A 81 -9.05 -6.50 -7.42
N ALA A 82 -10.06 -5.95 -8.07
CA ALA A 82 -11.35 -5.72 -7.42
C ALA A 82 -12.02 -7.01 -6.92
N TYR A 83 -11.78 -8.16 -7.56
CA TYR A 83 -12.39 -9.44 -7.16
C TYR A 83 -11.87 -9.96 -5.83
N ALA A 84 -10.59 -9.73 -5.52
CA ALA A 84 -9.96 -10.13 -4.27
C ALA A 84 -10.11 -9.10 -3.14
N HIS A 85 -10.49 -7.86 -3.46
CA HIS A 85 -10.42 -6.73 -2.54
C HIS A 85 -11.77 -6.05 -2.23
N ARG A 86 -12.87 -6.42 -2.87
CA ARG A 86 -14.20 -5.82 -2.63
C ARG A 86 -15.22 -6.86 -2.19
N LEU A 87 -15.89 -6.63 -1.06
CA LEU A 87 -16.90 -7.56 -0.54
C LEU A 87 -18.09 -7.75 -1.50
N THR A 88 -18.35 -6.78 -2.38
CA THR A 88 -19.39 -6.88 -3.42
C THR A 88 -19.19 -8.04 -4.39
N THR A 89 -17.99 -8.64 -4.45
CA THR A 89 -17.69 -9.77 -5.34
C THR A 89 -18.01 -11.14 -4.73
N ILE A 90 -18.35 -11.21 -3.43
CA ILE A 90 -18.70 -12.47 -2.76
C ILE A 90 -19.94 -13.12 -3.41
N GLY A 91 -20.95 -12.33 -3.74
CA GLY A 91 -22.14 -12.81 -4.44
C GLY A 91 -23.07 -13.67 -3.58
N SER A 92 -23.44 -14.85 -4.09
CA SER A 92 -24.38 -15.80 -3.45
C SER A 92 -25.79 -15.25 -3.15
N GLY A 93 -26.27 -14.28 -3.93
CA GLY A 93 -27.61 -13.71 -3.78
C GLY A 93 -27.77 -12.67 -2.67
N TYR A 94 -26.69 -12.31 -1.96
CA TYR A 94 -26.70 -11.29 -0.91
C TYR A 94 -26.36 -9.90 -1.43
N ILE A 95 -26.84 -8.88 -0.71
CA ILE A 95 -26.47 -7.48 -0.93
C ILE A 95 -25.29 -7.16 0.00
N TRP A 96 -24.08 -7.44 -0.47
CA TRP A 96 -22.85 -7.17 0.28
C TRP A 96 -22.54 -5.66 0.37
N PRO A 97 -21.89 -5.19 1.45
CA PRO A 97 -21.47 -3.80 1.58
C PRO A 97 -20.46 -3.43 0.50
N ASN A 98 -20.50 -2.17 0.09
CA ASN A 98 -19.45 -1.57 -0.75
C ASN A 98 -18.22 -1.25 0.11
N LEU A 99 -17.62 -2.31 0.65
CA LEU A 99 -16.42 -2.28 1.47
C LEU A 99 -15.25 -2.79 0.65
N THR A 100 -14.21 -1.96 0.54
CA THR A 100 -12.93 -2.32 -0.09
C THR A 100 -11.86 -2.52 0.99
N ILE A 101 -11.12 -3.62 0.91
CA ILE A 101 -10.05 -3.98 1.85
C ILE A 101 -8.74 -4.14 1.08
N PHE A 102 -7.67 -3.47 1.50
CA PHE A 102 -6.34 -3.68 0.91
C PHE A 102 -5.23 -3.21 1.85
N SER A 103 -4.01 -3.67 1.59
CA SER A 103 -2.86 -3.45 2.48
C SER A 103 -1.70 -2.79 1.74
N ASP A 104 -0.95 -1.92 2.41
CA ASP A 104 0.34 -1.44 1.90
C ASP A 104 1.55 -2.24 2.43
N GLY A 105 1.27 -3.37 3.09
CA GLY A 105 2.23 -4.26 3.72
C GLY A 105 2.37 -4.04 5.23
N GLU A 106 2.23 -2.80 5.70
CA GLU A 106 2.33 -2.44 7.12
C GLU A 106 0.95 -2.09 7.72
N ARG A 107 0.06 -1.55 6.89
CA ARG A 107 -1.27 -1.06 7.29
C ARG A 107 -2.33 -1.56 6.32
N THR A 108 -3.52 -1.87 6.84
CA THR A 108 -4.69 -2.28 6.06
C THR A 108 -5.74 -1.18 6.09
N ALA A 109 -6.24 -0.81 4.91
CA ALA A 109 -7.34 0.11 4.73
C ALA A 109 -8.67 -0.64 4.57
N LEU A 110 -9.69 -0.16 5.26
CA LEU A 110 -11.09 -0.58 5.18
C LEU A 110 -11.89 0.65 4.71
N ILE A 111 -12.32 0.66 3.46
CA ILE A 111 -13.02 1.81 2.86
C ILE A 111 -14.46 1.41 2.56
N SER A 112 -15.41 1.94 3.35
CA SER A 112 -16.84 1.79 3.12
C SER A 112 -17.37 3.00 2.36
N LYS A 113 -18.12 2.74 1.30
CA LYS A 113 -18.79 3.76 0.50
C LYS A 113 -20.30 3.50 0.46
N PRO A 114 -21.15 4.54 0.35
CA PRO A 114 -22.57 4.34 0.20
C PRO A 114 -22.88 3.55 -1.08
N THR A 115 -23.89 2.68 -1.02
CA THR A 115 -24.43 2.07 -2.24
C THR A 115 -25.42 3.03 -2.90
N THR A 116 -25.42 3.07 -4.24
CA THR A 116 -26.38 3.85 -5.02
C THR A 116 -27.81 3.42 -4.71
N GLU A 117 -28.73 4.38 -4.69
CA GLU A 117 -30.15 4.07 -4.55
C GLU A 117 -30.64 3.26 -5.73
N ARG A 118 -31.27 2.11 -5.45
CA ARG A 118 -31.97 1.33 -6.46
C ARG A 118 -33.39 1.07 -5.95
N PRO A 119 -34.44 1.49 -6.69
CA PRO A 119 -35.83 1.33 -6.24
C PRO A 119 -36.23 -0.11 -5.89
N GLN A 120 -35.52 -1.10 -6.44
CA GLN A 120 -35.81 -2.53 -6.26
C GLN A 120 -35.00 -3.19 -5.14
N THR A 121 -34.06 -2.49 -4.50
CA THR A 121 -33.24 -3.07 -3.41
C THR A 121 -33.72 -2.56 -2.05
N PRO A 122 -34.22 -3.44 -1.17
CA PRO A 122 -34.78 -3.03 0.11
C PRO A 122 -33.75 -2.56 1.13
N PHE A 123 -32.48 -2.96 0.96
CA PHE A 123 -31.39 -2.59 1.85
C PHE A 123 -30.37 -1.73 1.11
N ARG A 124 -29.94 -0.63 1.75
CA ARG A 124 -28.94 0.30 1.21
C ARG A 124 -27.88 0.62 2.26
N TYR A 125 -26.62 0.42 1.95
CA TYR A 125 -25.51 0.89 2.80
C TYR A 125 -25.34 2.40 2.66
N ILE A 126 -25.15 3.08 3.79
CA ILE A 126 -25.08 4.54 3.87
C ILE A 126 -23.75 5.08 4.39
N THR A 127 -22.90 4.21 4.95
CA THR A 127 -21.60 4.60 5.50
C THR A 127 -20.67 5.15 4.42
N ASP A 128 -20.03 6.30 4.70
CA ASP A 128 -18.91 6.84 3.92
C ASP A 128 -17.72 7.09 4.85
N HIS A 129 -16.96 6.05 5.14
CA HIS A 129 -15.83 6.10 6.06
C HIS A 129 -14.68 5.23 5.60
N ALA A 130 -13.46 5.73 5.84
CA ALA A 130 -12.23 4.97 5.66
C ALA A 130 -11.51 4.81 6.99
N VAL A 131 -11.18 3.57 7.33
CA VAL A 131 -10.44 3.22 8.54
C VAL A 131 -9.12 2.56 8.14
N ILE A 132 -8.04 2.94 8.81
CA ILE A 132 -6.71 2.36 8.61
C ILE A 132 -6.26 1.73 9.90
N LEU A 133 -5.84 0.47 9.81
CA LEU A 133 -5.40 -0.34 10.94
C LEU A 133 -3.97 -0.82 10.71
N PRO A 134 -3.18 -1.08 11.76
CA PRO A 134 -1.99 -1.92 11.66
C PRO A 134 -2.38 -3.28 11.07
N ALA A 135 -1.56 -3.81 10.16
CA ALA A 135 -1.89 -5.08 9.50
C ALA A 135 -2.01 -6.25 10.49
N SER A 136 -1.31 -6.21 11.62
CA SER A 136 -1.43 -7.20 12.69
C SER A 136 -2.81 -7.20 13.38
N GLU A 137 -3.45 -6.04 13.51
CA GLU A 137 -4.80 -5.94 14.08
C GLU A 137 -5.86 -6.47 13.10
N PHE A 138 -5.64 -6.22 11.80
CA PHE A 138 -6.45 -6.82 10.75
C PHE A 138 -6.36 -8.34 10.78
N GLU A 139 -5.14 -8.90 10.77
CA GLU A 139 -4.91 -10.36 10.86
C GLU A 139 -5.61 -10.98 12.07
N ALA A 140 -5.44 -10.39 13.26
CA ALA A 140 -6.05 -10.90 14.49
C ALA A 140 -7.58 -10.91 14.43
N GLY A 141 -8.21 -9.88 13.84
CA GLY A 141 -9.66 -9.83 13.70
C GLY A 141 -10.20 -10.84 12.69
N ILE A 142 -9.45 -11.10 11.61
CA ILE A 142 -9.77 -12.13 10.62
C ILE A 142 -9.64 -13.53 11.23
N ASP A 143 -8.54 -13.81 11.92
CA ASP A 143 -8.30 -15.08 12.61
C ASP A 143 -9.42 -15.39 13.61
N LEU A 144 -9.83 -14.40 14.41
CA LEU A 144 -10.93 -14.55 15.37
C LEU A 144 -12.27 -14.86 14.70
N PHE A 145 -12.63 -14.11 13.65
CA PHE A 145 -13.88 -14.32 12.94
C PHE A 145 -13.94 -15.70 12.26
N LEU A 146 -12.86 -16.11 11.60
CA LEU A 146 -12.75 -17.43 10.97
C LEU A 146 -12.88 -18.55 12.00
N SER A 147 -12.23 -18.42 13.16
CA SER A 147 -12.39 -19.38 14.27
C SER A 147 -13.84 -19.50 14.73
N GLN A 148 -14.57 -18.39 14.89
CA GLN A 148 -15.98 -18.41 15.28
C GLN A 148 -16.88 -19.13 14.26
N VAL A 149 -16.65 -18.90 12.95
CA VAL A 149 -17.40 -19.59 11.89
C VAL A 149 -17.08 -21.08 11.88
N LEU A 150 -15.81 -21.46 12.04
CA LEU A 150 -15.40 -22.87 12.09
C LEU A 150 -15.97 -23.61 13.32
N GLU A 151 -15.99 -22.96 14.48
CA GLU A 151 -16.65 -23.48 15.68
C GLU A 151 -18.15 -23.69 15.44
N ARG A 152 -18.80 -22.74 14.76
CA ARG A 152 -20.22 -22.84 14.42
C ARG A 152 -20.52 -24.01 13.48
N LEU A 153 -19.68 -24.25 12.47
CA LEU A 153 -19.80 -25.41 11.57
C LEU A 153 -19.65 -26.72 12.35
N SER A 154 -18.65 -26.80 13.24
CA SER A 154 -18.42 -27.97 14.08
C SER A 154 -19.62 -28.27 14.99
N TRP A 155 -20.23 -27.25 15.60
CA TRP A 155 -21.44 -27.42 16.42
C TRP A 155 -22.65 -27.91 15.62
N ALA A 156 -22.72 -27.54 14.35
CA ALA A 156 -23.74 -28.03 13.43
C ALA A 156 -23.45 -29.43 12.88
N GLY A 157 -22.32 -30.05 13.25
CA GLY A 157 -21.88 -31.35 12.74
C GLY A 157 -21.45 -31.31 11.28
N ILE A 158 -21.01 -30.14 10.80
CA ILE A 158 -20.54 -29.93 9.43
C ILE A 158 -19.01 -30.04 9.42
N GLU A 159 -18.54 -31.03 8.67
CA GLU A 159 -17.12 -31.36 8.51
C GLU A 159 -16.73 -31.26 7.03
N ASP A 160 -15.43 -31.21 6.76
CA ASP A 160 -14.84 -31.18 5.41
C ASP A 160 -15.38 -30.08 4.47
N SER A 161 -15.80 -28.95 5.04
CA SER A 161 -16.21 -27.79 4.27
C SER A 161 -15.03 -27.15 3.52
N ASN A 162 -15.33 -26.44 2.42
CA ASN A 162 -14.31 -25.73 1.65
C ASN A 162 -13.52 -24.75 2.54
N LEU A 163 -14.23 -24.00 3.41
CA LEU A 163 -13.61 -23.10 4.39
C LEU A 163 -12.60 -23.81 5.29
N GLN A 164 -12.94 -24.97 5.87
CA GLN A 164 -12.02 -25.75 6.71
C GLN A 164 -10.75 -26.12 5.95
N THR A 165 -10.90 -26.57 4.71
CA THR A 165 -9.77 -26.97 3.85
C THR A 165 -8.86 -25.77 3.57
N VAL A 166 -9.40 -24.68 3.03
CA VAL A 166 -8.63 -23.49 2.63
C VAL A 166 -7.95 -22.85 3.85
N TRP A 167 -8.67 -22.68 4.96
CA TRP A 167 -8.11 -22.03 6.15
C TRP A 167 -7.01 -22.86 6.80
N SER A 168 -7.16 -24.20 6.82
CA SER A 168 -6.09 -25.08 7.30
C SER A 168 -4.80 -24.94 6.48
N GLY A 169 -4.93 -24.80 5.15
CA GLY A 169 -3.84 -24.50 4.23
C GLY A 169 -3.14 -23.19 4.56
N VAL A 170 -3.90 -22.10 4.67
CA VAL A 170 -3.36 -20.77 5.03
C VAL A 170 -2.61 -20.81 6.37
N ILE A 171 -3.17 -21.47 7.39
CA ILE A 171 -2.51 -21.61 8.70
C ILE A 171 -1.23 -22.44 8.61
N ALA A 172 -1.21 -23.51 7.80
CA ALA A 172 -0.01 -24.33 7.60
C ALA A 172 1.10 -23.55 6.87
N GLU A 173 0.74 -22.79 5.84
CA GLU A 173 1.66 -21.95 5.07
C GLU A 173 2.26 -20.84 5.93
N ARG A 174 1.44 -20.16 6.74
CA ARG A 174 1.87 -19.09 7.67
C ARG A 174 2.92 -19.54 8.68
N LYS A 175 3.00 -20.83 9.01
CA LYS A 175 3.98 -21.39 9.94
C LYS A 175 5.37 -21.59 9.32
N THR A 176 5.48 -21.58 8.01
CA THR A 176 6.72 -21.93 7.30
C THR A 176 7.28 -20.70 6.58
N PRO A 177 8.47 -20.18 6.97
CA PRO A 177 9.01 -18.96 6.37
C PRO A 177 9.21 -19.00 4.85
N ALA A 178 9.49 -20.18 4.29
CA ALA A 178 9.62 -20.36 2.84
C ALA A 178 8.27 -20.16 2.13
N PHE A 179 7.20 -20.81 2.62
CA PHE A 179 5.85 -20.63 2.07
C PHE A 179 5.35 -19.20 2.25
N VAL A 180 5.59 -18.56 3.41
CA VAL A 180 5.26 -17.15 3.63
C VAL A 180 5.90 -16.27 2.55
N ARG A 181 7.17 -16.52 2.21
CA ARG A 181 7.88 -15.76 1.18
C ARG A 181 7.26 -15.95 -0.19
N THR A 182 7.05 -17.20 -0.61
CA THR A 182 6.44 -17.53 -1.91
C THR A 182 5.04 -16.93 -2.03
N ARG A 183 4.18 -17.16 -1.04
CA ARG A 183 2.79 -16.66 -1.02
C ARG A 183 2.71 -15.14 -1.00
N LYS A 184 3.65 -14.48 -0.30
CA LYS A 184 3.75 -13.02 -0.33
C LYS A 184 4.13 -12.50 -1.71
N LEU A 185 5.06 -13.14 -2.42
CA LEU A 185 5.43 -12.74 -3.78
C LEU A 185 4.26 -12.92 -4.75
N GLU A 186 3.53 -14.03 -4.66
CA GLU A 186 2.30 -14.27 -5.45
C GLU A 186 1.26 -13.17 -5.20
N ALA A 187 0.99 -12.86 -3.93
CA ALA A 187 0.07 -11.80 -3.57
C ALA A 187 0.52 -10.42 -4.09
N LEU A 188 1.81 -10.09 -4.00
CA LEU A 188 2.34 -8.82 -4.54
C LEU A 188 2.22 -8.73 -6.07
N LEU A 189 2.27 -9.86 -6.77
CA LEU A 189 2.01 -9.98 -8.21
C LEU A 189 0.51 -9.91 -8.56
N GLY A 190 -0.37 -9.92 -7.55
CA GLY A 190 -1.82 -10.01 -7.72
C GLY A 190 -2.29 -11.37 -8.22
N GLN A 191 -1.56 -12.42 -7.86
CA GLN A 191 -1.81 -13.79 -8.28
C GLN A 191 -2.31 -14.61 -7.09
N ASP A 192 -3.16 -15.59 -7.37
CA ASP A 192 -3.62 -16.54 -6.37
C ASP A 192 -2.51 -17.58 -6.09
N PRO A 193 -2.54 -18.24 -4.91
CA PRO A 193 -1.60 -19.31 -4.56
C PRO A 193 -1.39 -20.34 -5.68
N ASP A 194 -0.13 -20.68 -5.97
CA ASP A 194 0.31 -21.73 -6.91
C ASP A 194 -0.03 -21.48 -8.39
N SER A 195 -0.48 -20.27 -8.74
CA SER A 195 -0.89 -19.97 -10.12
C SER A 195 0.26 -19.55 -11.06
N GLN A 196 1.41 -19.09 -10.52
CA GLN A 196 2.54 -18.55 -11.29
C GLN A 196 3.90 -19.04 -10.78
N GLU A 197 4.04 -20.35 -10.52
CA GLU A 197 5.24 -20.95 -9.91
C GLU A 197 6.56 -20.54 -10.58
N GLN A 198 6.63 -20.61 -11.92
CA GLN A 198 7.85 -20.24 -12.68
C GLN A 198 8.27 -18.78 -12.48
N LEU A 199 7.28 -17.88 -12.39
CA LEU A 199 7.51 -16.45 -12.22
C LEU A 199 8.04 -16.17 -10.81
N VAL A 200 7.46 -16.84 -9.81
CA VAL A 200 7.86 -16.72 -8.41
C VAL A 200 9.24 -17.33 -8.19
N ASP A 201 9.54 -18.47 -8.80
CA ASP A 201 10.87 -19.08 -8.77
C ASP A 201 11.96 -18.14 -9.29
N GLN A 202 11.67 -17.42 -10.39
CA GLN A 202 12.60 -16.42 -10.90
C GLN A 202 12.82 -15.29 -9.89
N LEU A 203 11.75 -14.76 -9.29
CA LEU A 203 11.87 -13.73 -8.25
C LEU A 203 12.64 -14.24 -7.03
N VAL A 204 12.42 -15.49 -6.62
CA VAL A 204 13.13 -16.11 -5.49
C VAL A 204 14.63 -16.20 -5.77
N ARG A 205 15.05 -16.48 -7.01
CA ARG A 205 16.47 -16.44 -7.40
C ARG A 205 17.03 -15.01 -7.34
N ASP A 206 16.27 -14.03 -7.82
CA ASP A 206 16.69 -12.62 -7.81
C ASP A 206 16.89 -12.07 -6.38
N ILE A 207 16.31 -12.70 -5.34
CA ILE A 207 16.50 -12.30 -3.94
C ILE A 207 17.96 -12.40 -3.50
N GLU A 208 18.72 -13.38 -3.99
CA GLU A 208 20.11 -13.59 -3.60
C GLU A 208 20.98 -12.37 -3.94
N ASP A 209 20.77 -11.80 -5.13
CA ASP A 209 21.55 -10.68 -5.64
C ASP A 209 20.95 -9.31 -5.28
N LEU A 210 19.63 -9.17 -5.39
CA LEU A 210 18.95 -7.87 -5.25
C LEU A 210 18.48 -7.60 -3.81
N GLY A 211 18.30 -8.67 -3.03
CA GLY A 211 17.72 -8.66 -1.71
C GLY A 211 16.20 -8.69 -1.70
N LEU A 212 15.65 -9.36 -0.68
CA LEU A 212 14.22 -9.65 -0.52
C LEU A 212 13.34 -8.41 -0.69
N SER A 213 13.63 -7.34 0.07
CA SER A 213 12.78 -6.14 0.04
C SER A 213 12.82 -5.47 -1.33
N GLY A 214 13.95 -5.49 -2.05
CA GLY A 214 14.04 -4.98 -3.42
C GLY A 214 13.11 -5.75 -4.37
N VAL A 215 13.17 -7.09 -4.32
CA VAL A 215 12.34 -7.98 -5.14
C VAL A 215 10.84 -7.83 -4.83
N GLU A 216 10.46 -7.70 -3.56
CA GLU A 216 9.06 -7.47 -3.18
C GLU A 216 8.47 -6.20 -3.83
N GLU A 217 9.28 -5.15 -3.98
CA GLU A 217 8.82 -3.93 -4.67
C GLU A 217 8.71 -4.11 -6.19
N LEU A 218 9.54 -4.97 -6.80
CA LEU A 218 9.42 -5.32 -8.21
C LEU A 218 8.15 -6.15 -8.46
N ALA A 219 7.85 -7.08 -7.57
CA ALA A 219 6.59 -7.84 -7.59
C ALA A 219 5.39 -6.89 -7.49
N ALA A 220 5.39 -5.96 -6.53
CA ALA A 220 4.32 -4.98 -6.36
C ALA A 220 4.14 -4.01 -7.53
N GLU A 221 5.21 -3.72 -8.28
CA GLU A 221 5.15 -2.88 -9.49
C GLU A 221 4.42 -3.58 -10.65
N HIS A 222 4.35 -4.92 -10.65
CA HIS A 222 3.66 -5.68 -11.68
C HIS A 222 2.19 -5.24 -11.79
N GLY A 223 1.49 -5.07 -10.67
CA GLY A 223 0.10 -4.60 -10.66
C GLY A 223 -0.11 -3.18 -11.24
N GLN A 224 0.94 -2.38 -11.32
CA GLN A 224 0.87 -1.02 -11.89
C GLN A 224 1.18 -0.99 -13.37
N SER A 225 2.20 -1.73 -13.79
CA SER A 225 2.74 -1.65 -15.15
C SER A 225 2.37 -2.84 -16.05
N GLY A 226 1.91 -3.94 -15.47
CA GLY A 226 1.71 -5.23 -16.13
C GLY A 226 3.01 -5.94 -16.54
N LYS A 227 4.19 -5.32 -16.34
CA LYS A 227 5.50 -5.89 -16.69
C LYS A 227 6.19 -6.37 -15.42
N LEU A 228 6.64 -7.63 -15.40
CA LEU A 228 7.61 -8.08 -14.41
C LEU A 228 9.00 -7.59 -14.80
N LEU A 229 9.72 -7.01 -13.83
CA LEU A 229 11.12 -6.63 -13.98
C LEU A 229 11.99 -7.60 -13.21
N THR A 230 12.96 -8.20 -13.90
CA THR A 230 13.93 -9.14 -13.33
C THR A 230 15.26 -8.46 -13.00
N GLY A 231 16.13 -9.14 -12.26
CA GLY A 231 17.50 -8.70 -12.03
C GLY A 231 18.27 -8.42 -13.34
N ASP A 232 18.06 -9.23 -14.37
CA ASP A 232 18.71 -9.05 -15.67
C ASP A 232 18.20 -7.81 -16.41
N ASP A 233 16.88 -7.55 -16.40
CA ASP A 233 16.31 -6.31 -16.94
C ASP A 233 16.95 -5.07 -16.29
N LEU A 234 17.15 -5.11 -14.97
CA LEU A 234 17.73 -4.00 -14.21
C LEU A 234 19.23 -3.82 -14.51
N ARG A 235 19.99 -4.90 -14.63
CA ARG A 235 21.41 -4.85 -15.02
C ARG A 235 21.58 -4.29 -16.42
N GLU A 236 20.77 -4.73 -17.38
CA GLU A 236 20.78 -4.21 -18.75
C GLU A 236 20.46 -2.69 -18.76
N ALA A 237 19.42 -2.27 -18.04
CA ALA A 237 19.07 -0.86 -17.91
C ALA A 237 20.18 -0.03 -17.24
N ALA A 238 20.84 -0.57 -16.21
CA ALA A 238 21.95 0.05 -15.52
C ALA A 238 23.19 0.21 -16.41
N GLN A 239 23.48 -0.76 -17.27
CA GLN A 239 24.57 -0.69 -18.24
C GLN A 239 24.27 0.36 -19.32
N ARG A 240 23.06 0.34 -19.89
CA ARG A 240 22.67 1.22 -21.00
C ARG A 240 22.50 2.68 -20.59
N SER A 241 21.92 2.93 -19.42
CA SER A 241 21.41 4.26 -19.04
C SER A 241 21.80 4.72 -17.63
N GLY A 242 22.53 3.89 -16.88
CA GLY A 242 22.93 4.21 -15.52
C GLY A 242 24.05 5.25 -15.43
N PHE A 243 24.14 5.83 -14.25
CA PHE A 243 25.18 6.75 -13.81
C PHE A 243 25.98 6.12 -12.68
N ASP A 244 27.27 6.39 -12.64
CA ASP A 244 28.14 5.89 -11.58
C ASP A 244 27.76 6.51 -10.24
N ALA A 245 27.67 5.66 -9.24
CA ALA A 245 27.40 6.02 -7.86
C ALA A 245 28.34 5.28 -6.90
N SER A 246 28.55 5.88 -5.74
CA SER A 246 29.34 5.33 -4.64
C SER A 246 28.45 5.30 -3.39
N PRO A 247 27.90 4.12 -3.04
CA PRO A 247 27.01 3.98 -1.87
C PRO A 247 27.63 4.48 -0.57
N ARG A 248 28.96 4.45 -0.45
CA ARG A 248 29.76 4.94 0.69
C ARG A 248 29.64 6.44 0.87
N ASP A 249 29.58 7.20 -0.23
CA ASP A 249 29.63 8.66 -0.24
C ASP A 249 28.25 9.30 -0.01
N VAL A 250 27.21 8.47 0.05
CA VAL A 250 25.85 8.91 0.37
C VAL A 250 25.82 9.51 1.77
N ILE A 251 25.15 10.66 1.88
CA ILE A 251 24.88 11.34 3.15
C ILE A 251 24.23 10.39 4.15
N ARG A 252 24.52 10.57 5.45
CA ARG A 252 24.06 9.68 6.51
C ARG A 252 23.17 10.40 7.49
N LEU A 253 22.19 9.68 8.03
CA LEU A 253 21.42 10.09 9.21
C LEU A 253 21.73 9.11 10.35
N PRO A 254 21.94 9.58 11.59
CA PRO A 254 22.09 8.68 12.73
C PRO A 254 20.89 7.73 12.87
N ALA A 255 21.14 6.47 13.21
CA ALA A 255 20.07 5.47 13.33
C ALA A 255 19.01 5.83 14.39
N THR A 256 19.36 6.67 15.36
CA THR A 256 18.44 7.21 16.38
C THR A 256 17.44 8.22 15.82
N GLU A 257 17.75 8.86 14.70
CA GLU A 257 16.92 9.88 14.05
C GLU A 257 16.09 9.30 12.90
N VAL A 258 16.37 8.06 12.48
CA VAL A 258 15.56 7.34 11.49
C VAL A 258 14.26 6.88 12.16
N PRO A 259 13.07 7.31 11.66
CA PRO A 259 11.80 6.88 12.22
C PRO A 259 11.67 5.35 12.18
N LYS A 260 11.38 4.74 13.34
CA LYS A 260 11.13 3.30 13.40
C LYS A 260 9.88 2.96 12.59
N ARG A 261 9.98 1.90 11.79
CA ARG A 261 8.83 1.31 11.13
C ARG A 261 7.86 0.79 12.18
N SER A 262 6.62 1.23 12.09
CA SER A 262 5.51 0.64 12.82
C SER A 262 4.25 0.80 11.98
N GLY A 263 3.38 -0.20 11.97
CA GLY A 263 2.04 -0.08 11.37
C GLY A 263 1.15 1.00 12.02
N LEU A 264 1.64 1.61 13.10
CA LEU A 264 0.98 2.72 13.81
C LEU A 264 1.27 4.08 13.16
N THR A 265 2.42 4.24 12.48
CA THR A 265 2.80 5.51 11.84
C THR A 265 2.41 5.48 10.37
N PRO A 266 1.65 6.46 9.86
CA PRO A 266 1.41 6.60 8.43
C PRO A 266 2.71 6.83 7.65
N ALA A 267 2.80 6.25 6.45
CA ALA A 267 3.99 6.34 5.61
C ALA A 267 4.40 7.79 5.28
N TYR A 268 3.43 8.67 5.05
CA TYR A 268 3.71 10.08 4.76
C TYR A 268 4.40 10.77 5.95
N ARG A 269 3.95 10.51 7.18
CA ARG A 269 4.58 11.07 8.38
C ARG A 269 6.00 10.54 8.53
N ALA A 270 6.20 9.23 8.35
CA ALA A 270 7.54 8.64 8.44
C ALA A 270 8.52 9.24 7.42
N GLY A 271 8.09 9.42 6.16
CA GLY A 271 8.92 10.05 5.14
C GLY A 271 9.23 11.52 5.44
N ALA A 272 8.22 12.30 5.85
CA ALA A 272 8.39 13.71 6.20
C ALA A 272 9.31 13.90 7.41
N THR A 273 9.13 13.14 8.49
CA THR A 273 10.01 13.19 9.66
C THR A 273 11.46 12.88 9.29
N ALA A 274 11.70 11.85 8.46
CA ALA A 274 13.05 11.52 8.03
C ALA A 274 13.70 12.62 7.16
N ALA A 275 12.92 13.29 6.31
CA ALA A 275 13.40 14.40 5.50
C ALA A 275 13.78 15.62 6.35
N ARG A 276 12.94 15.98 7.34
CA ARG A 276 13.23 17.07 8.29
C ARG A 276 14.49 16.78 9.10
N ALA A 277 14.58 15.58 9.67
CA ALA A 277 15.76 15.16 10.41
C ALA A 277 17.04 15.29 9.55
N LEU A 278 16.98 14.90 8.27
CA LEU A 278 18.12 15.09 7.37
C LEU A 278 18.47 16.57 7.13
N ARG A 279 17.47 17.43 6.91
CA ARG A 279 17.70 18.88 6.71
C ARG A 279 18.27 19.53 7.96
N GLU A 280 17.76 19.19 9.14
CA GLU A 280 18.23 19.70 10.43
C GLU A 280 19.66 19.24 10.73
N HIS A 281 19.92 17.93 10.62
CA HIS A 281 21.20 17.32 10.94
C HIS A 281 22.33 17.89 10.09
N HIS A 282 22.09 18.06 8.78
CA HIS A 282 23.09 18.59 7.83
C HIS A 282 22.97 20.09 7.58
N ARG A 283 22.09 20.79 8.30
CA ARG A 283 21.86 22.24 8.19
C ARG A 283 21.64 22.68 6.74
N LEU A 284 20.79 21.97 6.01
CA LEU A 284 20.51 22.22 4.60
C LEU A 284 19.69 23.50 4.35
N GLY A 285 19.30 24.21 5.41
CA GLY A 285 18.46 25.41 5.36
C GLY A 285 17.02 25.09 4.94
N GLU A 286 16.26 26.13 4.62
CA GLU A 286 14.83 26.05 4.25
C GLU A 286 14.57 26.25 2.75
N GLY A 287 15.56 26.79 2.01
CA GLY A 287 15.45 27.06 0.58
C GLY A 287 15.59 25.82 -0.33
N PRO A 288 15.46 26.01 -1.65
CA PRO A 288 15.64 24.95 -2.63
C PRO A 288 17.04 24.33 -2.58
N LEU A 289 17.10 23.00 -2.75
CA LEU A 289 18.37 22.28 -2.94
C LEU A 289 18.81 22.38 -4.40
N THR A 290 20.07 22.72 -4.66
CA THR A 290 20.62 22.70 -6.02
C THR A 290 20.77 21.25 -6.53
N ASP A 291 20.83 21.08 -7.85
CA ASP A 291 21.06 19.75 -8.47
C ASP A 291 22.39 19.14 -8.02
N VAL A 292 23.41 19.98 -7.84
CA VAL A 292 24.74 19.55 -7.38
C VAL A 292 24.66 19.02 -5.95
N GLN A 293 24.03 19.75 -5.04
CA GLN A 293 23.83 19.30 -3.66
C GLN A 293 23.07 17.97 -3.63
N LEU A 294 21.99 17.83 -4.39
CA LEU A 294 21.20 16.61 -4.41
C LEU A 294 21.99 15.39 -4.95
N ALA A 295 22.78 15.58 -6.01
CA ALA A 295 23.64 14.54 -6.57
C ALA A 295 24.73 14.11 -5.57
N GLU A 296 25.38 15.07 -4.90
CA GLU A 296 26.40 14.81 -3.89
C GLU A 296 25.82 14.08 -2.68
N MET A 297 24.67 14.53 -2.16
CA MET A 297 23.96 13.86 -1.07
C MET A 297 23.62 12.40 -1.41
N ALA A 298 23.24 12.13 -2.66
CA ALA A 298 22.91 10.80 -3.14
C ALA A 298 24.14 9.96 -3.57
N GLY A 299 25.36 10.49 -3.45
CA GLY A 299 26.60 9.79 -3.78
C GLY A 299 26.70 9.42 -5.27
N VAL A 300 26.20 10.26 -6.17
CA VAL A 300 26.15 10.02 -7.62
C VAL A 300 26.78 11.17 -8.40
N VAL A 301 27.30 10.90 -9.59
CA VAL A 301 27.88 11.93 -10.46
C VAL A 301 26.91 13.08 -10.74
N ARG A 302 27.41 14.33 -10.72
CA ARG A 302 26.61 15.56 -10.89
C ARG A 302 25.80 15.64 -12.18
N ALA A 303 26.21 14.90 -13.21
CA ALA A 303 25.50 14.81 -14.48
C ALA A 303 24.13 14.10 -14.38
N ILE A 304 23.84 13.39 -13.28
CA ILE A 304 22.62 12.60 -13.09
C ILE A 304 21.33 13.36 -13.34
N ILE A 305 21.23 14.65 -13.02
CA ILE A 305 20.02 15.44 -13.26
C ILE A 305 19.98 16.04 -14.68
N PRO A 306 21.01 16.75 -15.16
CA PRO A 306 20.95 17.40 -16.48
C PRO A 306 21.11 16.44 -17.68
N ASP A 307 21.81 15.32 -17.55
CA ASP A 307 22.00 14.34 -18.63
C ASP A 307 20.81 13.35 -18.68
N VAL A 308 19.91 13.53 -19.64
CA VAL A 308 18.73 12.67 -19.80
C VAL A 308 19.10 11.42 -20.60
N ARG A 309 19.25 10.29 -19.90
CA ARG A 309 19.38 8.96 -20.49
C ARG A 309 18.03 8.26 -20.47
N GLY A 310 17.51 7.90 -21.64
CA GLY A 310 16.18 7.28 -21.78
C GLY A 310 16.17 5.77 -21.54
N GLY A 311 14.97 5.20 -21.40
CA GLY A 311 14.73 3.77 -21.63
C GLY A 311 14.48 2.89 -20.41
N ALA A 312 14.37 3.43 -19.19
CA ALA A 312 14.04 2.64 -18.00
C ALA A 312 12.53 2.66 -17.68
N SER A 313 11.98 1.54 -17.22
CA SER A 313 10.59 1.43 -16.74
C SER A 313 10.39 2.11 -15.38
N ILE A 314 11.38 1.95 -14.49
CA ILE A 314 11.43 2.50 -13.13
C ILE A 314 12.76 3.20 -12.88
N SER A 315 12.80 4.01 -11.82
CA SER A 315 14.07 4.51 -11.29
C SER A 315 14.58 3.57 -10.21
N PHE A 316 15.89 3.39 -10.11
CA PHE A 316 16.49 2.53 -9.10
C PHE A 316 17.96 2.86 -8.85
N ALA A 317 18.45 2.46 -7.69
CA ALA A 317 19.88 2.31 -7.43
C ALA A 317 20.22 0.82 -7.26
N LEU A 318 21.35 0.41 -7.83
CA LEU A 318 21.92 -0.92 -7.70
C LEU A 318 23.32 -0.78 -7.07
N ASP A 319 23.42 -1.21 -5.82
CA ASP A 319 24.63 -1.10 -4.99
C ASP A 319 25.44 -2.40 -5.10
N GLU A 320 26.36 -2.46 -6.06
CA GLU A 320 27.19 -3.65 -6.31
C GLU A 320 28.25 -3.85 -5.21
N LYS A 321 28.87 -2.75 -4.77
CA LYS A 321 29.89 -2.70 -3.71
C LYS A 321 29.76 -1.39 -2.94
N PRO A 322 30.39 -1.25 -1.76
CA PRO A 322 30.35 0.00 -1.00
C PRO A 322 30.79 1.25 -1.78
N THR A 323 31.71 1.12 -2.73
CA THR A 323 32.24 2.25 -3.52
C THR A 323 31.83 2.20 -5.00
N GLN A 324 30.96 1.26 -5.38
CA GLN A 324 30.57 1.05 -6.78
C GLN A 324 29.10 0.67 -6.85
N GLY A 325 28.34 1.47 -7.57
CA GLY A 325 26.94 1.21 -7.87
C GLY A 325 26.48 1.99 -9.08
N ARG A 326 25.24 1.76 -9.47
CA ARG A 326 24.61 2.40 -10.62
C ARG A 326 23.27 2.99 -10.21
N VAL A 327 23.02 4.24 -10.62
CA VAL A 327 21.72 4.89 -10.46
C VAL A 327 21.09 5.12 -11.83
N VAL A 328 19.83 4.73 -11.98
CA VAL A 328 19.03 4.94 -13.18
C VAL A 328 17.82 5.77 -12.82
N LEU A 329 17.58 6.84 -13.59
CA LEU A 329 16.37 7.68 -13.47
C LEU A 329 15.54 7.55 -14.74
N ARG A 330 14.24 7.32 -14.59
CA ARG A 330 13.32 7.16 -15.74
C ARG A 330 12.81 8.48 -16.30
N SER A 331 12.78 9.55 -15.50
CA SER A 331 12.17 10.82 -15.90
C SER A 331 13.01 11.52 -16.97
N LYS A 332 12.30 12.06 -17.97
CA LYS A 332 12.86 12.99 -18.97
C LYS A 332 12.85 14.46 -18.53
N TRP A 333 12.10 14.77 -17.49
CA TRP A 333 11.95 16.14 -16.98
C TRP A 333 12.85 16.36 -15.77
N ARG A 334 13.49 17.52 -15.70
CA ARG A 334 14.43 17.90 -14.61
C ARG A 334 13.80 17.76 -13.22
N THR A 335 12.62 18.34 -13.01
CA THR A 335 11.88 18.27 -11.73
C THR A 335 11.57 16.81 -11.34
N GLY A 336 11.16 15.99 -12.31
CA GLY A 336 10.94 14.56 -12.09
C GLY A 336 12.22 13.78 -11.74
N ARG A 337 13.36 14.13 -12.36
CA ARG A 337 14.66 13.50 -12.04
C ARG A 337 15.14 13.86 -10.63
N ARG A 338 14.98 15.12 -10.22
CA ARG A 338 15.23 15.58 -8.84
C ARG A 338 14.38 14.77 -7.85
N PHE A 339 13.09 14.65 -8.13
CA PHE A 339 12.17 13.89 -7.28
C PHE A 339 12.54 12.40 -7.19
N GLU A 340 12.85 11.75 -8.32
CA GLU A 340 13.25 10.35 -8.38
C GLU A 340 14.57 10.10 -7.62
N LEU A 341 15.56 10.97 -7.76
CA LEU A 341 16.81 10.87 -7.01
C LEU A 341 16.59 11.04 -5.49
N ALA A 342 15.76 12.02 -5.09
CA ALA A 342 15.40 12.22 -3.69
C ALA A 342 14.64 11.01 -3.10
N ARG A 343 13.81 10.33 -3.89
CA ARG A 343 13.14 9.08 -3.48
C ARG A 343 14.15 7.97 -3.19
N LEU A 344 15.13 7.77 -4.07
CA LEU A 344 16.19 6.77 -3.88
C LEU A 344 17.05 7.07 -2.65
N LEU A 345 17.36 8.35 -2.42
CA LEU A 345 18.03 8.80 -1.21
C LEU A 345 17.21 8.47 0.04
N GLY A 346 15.91 8.82 0.04
CA GLY A 346 15.00 8.52 1.15
C GLY A 346 14.88 7.03 1.44
N ASP A 347 14.83 6.20 0.40
CA ASP A 347 14.76 4.74 0.54
C ASP A 347 15.99 4.14 1.25
N ARG A 348 17.16 4.73 0.98
CA ARG A 348 18.44 4.34 1.58
C ARG A 348 18.57 4.82 3.01
N LEU A 349 18.04 6.00 3.33
CA LEU A 349 18.11 6.59 4.68
C LEU A 349 17.06 6.01 5.64
N ALA A 350 15.87 5.69 5.14
CA ALA A 350 14.76 5.20 5.96
C ALA A 350 14.91 3.73 6.38
N ARG A 351 16.01 3.06 6.01
CA ARG A 351 16.23 1.64 6.29
C ARG A 351 17.69 1.29 6.53
N PRO A 352 17.94 0.23 7.32
CA PRO A 352 19.22 -0.48 7.27
C PRO A 352 19.48 -1.00 5.84
N PRO A 353 20.75 -1.08 5.41
CA PRO A 353 21.09 -1.71 4.13
C PRO A 353 20.58 -3.16 4.10
N SER A 354 19.64 -3.45 3.19
CA SER A 354 19.05 -4.79 3.04
C SER A 354 18.95 -5.15 1.56
N GLY A 355 20.04 -5.67 1.00
CA GLY A 355 20.16 -5.99 -0.43
C GLY A 355 20.76 -4.88 -1.27
N ALA A 356 21.11 -5.21 -2.52
CA ALA A 356 21.72 -4.30 -3.48
C ALA A 356 20.69 -3.36 -4.14
N LEU A 357 19.41 -3.72 -4.19
CA LEU A 357 18.41 -2.99 -4.97
C LEU A 357 17.57 -2.00 -4.13
N LEU A 358 17.57 -0.75 -4.58
CA LEU A 358 16.73 0.33 -4.09
C LEU A 358 15.83 0.83 -5.23
N PRO A 359 14.62 0.29 -5.43
CA PRO A 359 13.74 0.70 -6.51
C PRO A 359 12.76 1.80 -6.06
N ALA A 360 12.57 2.78 -6.93
CA ALA A 360 11.53 3.79 -6.87
C ALA A 360 10.43 3.44 -7.90
N THR A 361 9.49 2.61 -7.47
CA THR A 361 8.40 2.07 -8.30
C THR A 361 7.14 2.96 -8.21
N ARG A 362 6.07 2.58 -8.91
CA ARG A 362 4.75 3.22 -8.80
C ARG A 362 3.83 2.50 -7.83
N ALA A 363 4.25 1.34 -7.30
CA ALA A 363 3.48 0.58 -6.34
C ALA A 363 3.06 1.42 -5.12
N TYR A 364 1.94 1.03 -4.51
CA TYR A 364 1.35 1.67 -3.34
C TYR A 364 1.75 0.99 -2.02
N THR A 365 2.93 0.35 -1.99
CA THR A 365 3.49 -0.20 -0.75
C THR A 365 3.88 0.91 0.22
N TYR A 366 3.97 0.57 1.51
CA TYR A 366 4.40 1.49 2.56
C TYR A 366 5.78 2.10 2.23
N ARG A 367 6.73 1.30 1.75
CA ARG A 367 8.08 1.75 1.36
C ARG A 367 8.01 2.83 0.29
N GLN A 368 7.26 2.63 -0.80
CA GLN A 368 7.17 3.62 -1.86
C GLN A 368 6.46 4.90 -1.41
N LYS A 369 5.45 4.80 -0.53
CA LYS A 369 4.80 5.97 0.07
C LYS A 369 5.77 6.77 0.94
N VAL A 370 6.58 6.11 1.76
CA VAL A 370 7.65 6.76 2.56
C VAL A 370 8.62 7.50 1.65
N GLN A 371 9.10 6.86 0.58
CA GLN A 371 10.01 7.49 -0.39
C GLN A 371 9.41 8.74 -1.02
N ARG A 372 8.16 8.67 -1.49
CA ARG A 372 7.46 9.80 -2.12
C ARG A 372 7.32 10.97 -1.15
N SER A 373 6.92 10.70 0.09
CA SER A 373 6.76 11.74 1.10
C SER A 373 8.09 12.33 1.55
N PHE A 374 9.13 11.50 1.69
CA PHE A 374 10.48 11.96 1.97
C PHE A 374 10.96 12.90 0.87
N ALA A 375 10.82 12.52 -0.40
CA ALA A 375 11.27 13.33 -1.52
C ALA A 375 10.54 14.68 -1.60
N ALA A 376 9.23 14.69 -1.36
CA ALA A 376 8.44 15.92 -1.35
C ALA A 376 8.89 16.85 -0.22
N GLU A 377 8.97 16.36 1.02
CA GLU A 377 9.36 17.17 2.18
C GLU A 377 10.84 17.61 2.11
N LEU A 378 11.72 16.77 1.58
CA LEU A 378 13.13 17.13 1.42
C LEU A 378 13.31 18.24 0.40
N LEU A 379 12.61 18.20 -0.74
CA LEU A 379 12.80 19.18 -1.82
C LEU A 379 12.05 20.49 -1.57
N SER A 380 10.90 20.44 -0.91
CA SER A 380 10.04 21.58 -0.61
C SER A 380 9.46 21.42 0.80
N PRO A 381 10.15 21.92 1.85
CA PRO A 381 9.73 21.74 3.23
C PRO A 381 8.32 22.32 3.47
N PHE A 382 7.40 21.50 4.00
CA PHE A 382 6.00 21.90 4.12
C PHE A 382 5.77 23.22 4.87
N GLU A 383 6.45 23.44 5.99
CA GLU A 383 6.25 24.66 6.79
C GLU A 383 6.58 25.94 5.99
N VAL A 384 7.59 25.86 5.10
CA VAL A 384 7.98 26.98 4.24
C VAL A 384 6.99 27.13 3.08
N VAL A 385 6.56 26.01 2.49
CA VAL A 385 5.52 25.98 1.45
C VAL A 385 4.22 26.61 1.97
N ASP A 386 3.75 26.22 3.15
CA ASP A 386 2.51 26.72 3.76
C ASP A 386 2.62 28.21 4.09
N ALA A 387 3.77 28.65 4.63
CA ALA A 387 4.04 30.07 4.89
C ALA A 387 4.06 30.92 3.62
N MET A 388 4.62 30.40 2.52
CA MET A 388 4.64 31.09 1.22
C MET A 388 3.24 31.20 0.59
N LEU A 389 2.39 30.20 0.77
CA LEU A 389 1.02 30.19 0.24
C LEU A 389 0.09 31.12 1.04
N GLY A 390 0.35 31.33 2.34
CA GLY A 390 -0.37 32.31 3.14
C GLY A 390 -1.89 32.12 3.16
N ASP A 391 -2.35 30.88 3.31
CA ASP A 391 -3.75 30.43 3.22
C ASP A 391 -4.42 30.57 1.83
N ASP A 392 -3.69 31.02 0.80
CA ASP A 392 -4.15 31.00 -0.60
C ASP A 392 -3.58 29.78 -1.34
N TYR A 393 -4.37 28.70 -1.33
CA TYR A 393 -4.07 27.43 -1.97
C TYR A 393 -4.53 27.35 -3.43
N SER A 394 -4.67 28.47 -4.13
CA SER A 394 -5.01 28.50 -5.55
C SER A 394 -3.99 27.75 -6.41
N MET A 395 -4.41 27.31 -7.60
CA MET A 395 -3.51 26.61 -8.53
C MET A 395 -2.36 27.50 -9.02
N GLU A 396 -2.58 28.83 -9.09
CA GLU A 396 -1.59 29.83 -9.46
C GLU A 396 -0.49 29.92 -8.39
N ASN A 397 -0.86 30.11 -7.12
CA ASN A 397 0.14 30.16 -6.05
C ASN A 397 0.86 28.81 -5.86
N GLN A 398 0.18 27.69 -6.06
CA GLN A 398 0.83 26.37 -6.05
C GLN A 398 1.89 26.25 -7.16
N GLN A 399 1.66 26.86 -8.33
CA GLN A 399 2.62 26.92 -9.43
C GLN A 399 3.83 27.78 -9.04
N ASP A 400 3.62 28.98 -8.50
CA ASP A 400 4.70 29.89 -8.09
C ASP A 400 5.61 29.28 -7.02
N VAL A 401 5.03 28.61 -6.02
CA VAL A 401 5.80 27.91 -4.98
C VAL A 401 6.53 26.69 -5.56
N ALA A 402 5.93 25.97 -6.51
CA ALA A 402 6.60 24.86 -7.19
C ALA A 402 7.82 25.33 -7.99
N GLU A 403 7.72 26.49 -8.64
CA GLU A 403 8.83 27.12 -9.35
C GLU A 403 9.95 27.55 -8.40
N HIS A 404 9.62 28.14 -7.25
CA HIS A 404 10.60 28.49 -6.22
C HIS A 404 11.42 27.29 -5.74
N PHE A 405 10.77 26.14 -5.47
CA PHE A 405 11.45 24.93 -5.01
C PHE A 405 12.02 24.04 -6.14
N GLU A 406 11.78 24.42 -7.39
CA GLU A 406 12.15 23.65 -8.58
C GLU A 406 11.59 22.21 -8.55
N VAL A 407 10.33 22.09 -8.16
CA VAL A 407 9.55 20.84 -8.11
C VAL A 407 8.36 20.91 -9.06
N SER A 408 7.61 19.82 -9.19
CA SER A 408 6.35 19.86 -9.95
C SER A 408 5.22 20.44 -9.10
N PRO A 409 4.21 21.10 -9.70
CA PRO A 409 3.01 21.54 -8.97
C PRO A 409 2.29 20.40 -8.27
N LEU A 410 2.35 19.20 -8.85
CA LEU A 410 1.83 17.98 -8.23
C LEU A 410 2.51 17.65 -6.89
N THR A 411 3.80 17.95 -6.75
CA THR A 411 4.55 17.78 -5.49
C THR A 411 3.98 18.70 -4.40
N ILE A 412 3.76 19.99 -4.72
CA ILE A 412 3.15 20.96 -3.80
C ILE A 412 1.73 20.55 -3.43
N ARG A 413 0.90 20.21 -4.42
CA ARG A 413 -0.47 19.73 -4.18
C ARG A 413 -0.50 18.51 -3.26
N THR A 414 0.42 17.56 -3.45
CA THR A 414 0.52 16.35 -2.63
C THR A 414 0.89 16.69 -1.17
N LEU A 415 1.80 17.64 -0.95
CA LEU A 415 2.13 18.12 0.40
C LEU A 415 0.91 18.75 1.09
N LEU A 416 0.18 19.62 0.39
CA LEU A 416 -1.03 20.25 0.92
C LEU A 416 -2.09 19.22 1.33
N VAL A 417 -2.30 18.18 0.51
CA VAL A 417 -3.26 17.10 0.82
C VAL A 417 -2.79 16.27 2.03
N ASN A 418 -1.50 15.91 2.08
CA ASN A 418 -0.95 15.11 3.19
C ASN A 418 -1.04 15.85 4.55
N HIS A 419 -0.99 17.18 4.51
CA HIS A 419 -1.08 18.05 5.68
C HIS A 419 -2.50 18.59 5.94
N GLY A 420 -3.49 18.16 5.15
CA GLY A 420 -4.90 18.51 5.39
C GLY A 420 -5.28 19.94 5.03
N ARG A 421 -4.48 20.65 4.23
CA ARG A 421 -4.80 21.99 3.71
C ARG A 421 -5.78 21.96 2.54
N LEU A 422 -5.76 20.89 1.76
CA LEU A 422 -6.71 20.66 0.67
C LEU A 422 -7.57 19.42 0.96
N ALA A 423 -8.84 19.49 0.55
CA ALA A 423 -9.73 18.34 0.55
C ALA A 423 -9.17 17.24 -0.36
N ARG A 424 -9.43 15.99 0.04
CA ARG A 424 -8.99 14.80 -0.71
C ARG A 424 -9.82 14.55 -1.97
N GLU A 425 -10.97 15.21 -2.08
CA GLU A 425 -11.92 15.12 -3.20
C GLU A 425 -11.47 16.09 -4.31
N GLY A 426 -11.01 15.57 -5.45
CA GLY A 426 -10.46 16.37 -6.55
C GLY A 426 -9.35 15.72 -7.37
N LEU A 427 -9.04 14.45 -7.08
CA LEU A 427 -8.06 13.60 -7.77
C LEU A 427 -8.66 12.19 -7.94
N GLU A 428 -9.86 12.13 -8.52
CA GLU A 428 -10.75 10.95 -8.60
C GLU A 428 -10.20 9.73 -9.38
N THR A 429 -8.96 9.79 -9.87
CA THR A 429 -8.27 8.64 -10.46
C THR A 429 -6.94 8.29 -9.78
N GLU A 430 -6.44 9.13 -8.87
CA GLU A 430 -5.11 8.94 -8.26
C GLU A 430 -5.07 9.07 -6.71
N PHE A 431 -6.15 9.43 -6.00
CA PHE A 431 -6.06 9.82 -4.57
C PHE A 431 -7.12 9.35 -3.56
N GLU A 432 -7.98 8.36 -3.84
CA GLU A 432 -8.51 7.52 -2.73
C GLU A 432 -7.36 6.89 -1.88
N THR A 433 -6.19 6.88 -2.50
CA THR A 433 -4.80 6.63 -2.11
C THR A 433 -4.25 7.33 -0.86
N ALA A 434 -4.88 8.40 -0.34
CA ALA A 434 -4.44 9.06 0.90
C ALA A 434 -5.25 8.65 2.15
N ALA A 435 -6.26 7.78 1.99
CA ALA A 435 -6.89 7.09 3.11
C ALA A 435 -6.04 5.90 3.62
N ALA A 436 -4.70 5.92 3.43
CA ALA A 436 -3.76 4.87 3.80
C ALA A 436 -2.36 5.41 4.14
#